data_AF-A0A5J4EAD9-F1
#
_entry.id   AF-A0A5J4EAD9-F1
#
_cell.length_a   1.000
_cell.length_b   1.000
_cell.length_c   1.000
_cell.angle_alpha   90.00
_cell.angle_beta   90.00
_cell.angle_gamma   90.00
#
_symmetry.space_group_name_H-M   'P 1'
#
loop_
_entity.id
_entity.type
_entity.pdbx_description
1 polymer ?
#
loop_
_entity_poly.entity_id
_entity_poly.type
_entity_poly.pdbx_seq_one_letter_code
_entity_poly.pdbx_strand_id
1 'polypeptide(L)'
;MWDAQIQSLDADRIQKIRITRNEEPMRYSSVVEAWQEEEEFRSFFISLVTQAPFQALYWETPPVTSATFDQEFEFVLVDSSQLRNVRADPLTFASYFESSDVDDDIVTFWNLGKDALLVVPCPVGSDSAYAHLAEFTRNAPVAQQHAFWKHVGNAVRERLSDRPLWLSTAGTGIFWLHVRLDSRPKYYTHDPYRSC
;
A
#
# COMPACT_ATOMS: atom_id res chain seq x y z
N MET A 1 3.68 -7.80 21.30
CA MET A 1 2.34 -7.37 20.84
C MET A 1 2.52 -6.13 19.98
N TRP A 2 1.86 -6.05 18.83
CA TRP A 2 1.86 -4.84 18.00
C TRP A 2 0.75 -3.89 18.44
N ASP A 3 1.03 -2.61 18.34
CA ASP A 3 0.06 -1.54 18.60
C ASP A 3 0.28 -0.38 17.62
N ALA A 4 -0.72 0.51 17.51
CA ALA A 4 -0.69 1.65 16.61
C ALA A 4 -1.03 2.95 17.34
N GLN A 5 -0.14 3.94 17.19
CA GLN A 5 -0.43 5.32 17.57
C GLN A 5 -1.06 6.02 16.37
N ILE A 6 -2.33 6.42 16.51
CA ILE A 6 -3.11 7.07 15.45
C ILE A 6 -3.31 8.55 15.81
N GLN A 7 -2.85 9.43 14.94
CA GLN A 7 -3.05 10.87 15.05
C GLN A 7 -3.93 11.37 13.91
N SER A 8 -5.07 11.98 14.24
CA SER A 8 -5.90 12.69 13.25
C SER A 8 -5.28 14.04 12.88
N LEU A 9 -5.26 14.34 11.59
CA LEU A 9 -4.76 15.58 10.99
C LEU A 9 -5.78 16.12 9.97
N ASP A 10 -5.60 17.38 9.55
CA ASP A 10 -6.41 18.06 8.50
C ASP A 10 -7.93 17.89 8.69
N ALA A 11 -8.46 18.35 9.84
CA ALA A 11 -9.87 18.22 10.19
C ALA A 11 -10.40 16.78 10.05
N ASP A 12 -9.63 15.82 10.59
CA ASP A 12 -9.90 14.37 10.58
C ASP A 12 -9.89 13.72 9.19
N ARG A 13 -9.37 14.39 8.15
CA ARG A 13 -9.26 13.82 6.79
C ARG A 13 -8.03 12.94 6.60
N ILE A 14 -7.08 12.98 7.53
CA ILE A 14 -5.84 12.21 7.49
C ILE A 14 -5.66 11.51 8.83
N GLN A 15 -5.37 10.21 8.80
CA GLN A 15 -4.84 9.48 9.95
C GLN A 15 -3.36 9.19 9.72
N LYS A 16 -2.49 9.78 10.55
CA LYS A 16 -1.08 9.44 10.61
C LYS A 16 -0.86 8.33 11.62
N ILE A 17 -0.20 7.26 11.20
CA ILE A 17 -0.10 6.03 11.96
C ILE A 17 1.36 5.64 12.15
N ARG A 18 1.73 5.39 13.40
CA ARG A 18 3.03 4.80 13.81
C ARG A 18 2.77 3.45 14.44
N ILE A 19 3.59 2.47 14.10
CA ILE A 19 3.46 1.10 14.62
C ILE A 19 4.54 0.87 15.67
N THR A 20 4.15 0.27 16.80
CA THR A 20 5.08 -0.18 17.83
C THR A 20 5.04 -1.70 17.99
N ARG A 21 6.15 -2.29 18.44
CA ARG A 21 6.24 -3.68 18.89
C ARG A 21 6.75 -3.66 20.31
N ASN A 22 5.90 -4.08 21.27
CA ASN A 22 6.21 -3.99 22.70
C ASN A 22 6.58 -2.55 23.12
N GLU A 23 5.74 -1.57 22.74
CA GLU A 23 5.90 -0.13 23.04
C GLU A 23 7.06 0.59 22.32
N GLU A 24 7.96 -0.14 21.67
CA GLU A 24 9.05 0.44 20.87
C GLU A 24 8.61 0.70 19.42
N PRO A 25 8.91 1.87 18.83
CA PRO A 25 8.64 2.14 17.42
C PRO A 25 9.28 1.09 16.50
N MET A 26 8.49 0.55 15.58
CA MET A 26 9.01 -0.35 14.56
C MET A 26 9.80 0.43 13.51
N ARG A 27 10.90 -0.15 13.05
CA ARG A 27 11.67 0.38 11.91
C ARG A 27 11.03 0.01 10.59
N TYR A 28 11.31 0.77 9.54
CA TYR A 28 10.86 0.44 8.18
C TYR A 28 11.32 -0.97 7.78
N SER A 29 12.57 -1.31 8.05
CA SER A 29 13.15 -2.62 7.80
C SER A 29 12.40 -3.76 8.48
N SER A 30 12.02 -3.59 9.75
CA SER A 30 11.24 -4.56 10.51
C SER A 30 9.80 -4.69 10.01
N VAL A 31 9.18 -3.60 9.55
CA VAL A 31 7.84 -3.65 8.94
C VAL A 31 7.86 -4.38 7.61
N VAL A 32 8.87 -4.14 6.77
CA VAL A 32 9.04 -4.88 5.49
C VAL A 32 9.25 -6.36 5.75
N GLU A 33 10.12 -6.73 6.68
CA GLU A 33 10.32 -8.14 7.08
C GLU A 33 9.03 -8.76 7.63
N ALA A 34 8.30 -8.05 8.48
CA ALA A 34 7.05 -8.55 9.03
C ALA A 34 5.94 -8.70 7.96
N TRP A 35 5.89 -7.83 6.95
CA TRP A 35 5.02 -8.05 5.78
C TRP A 35 5.41 -9.32 5.02
N GLN A 36 6.69 -9.62 4.89
CA GLN A 36 7.17 -10.81 4.18
C GLN A 36 6.86 -12.10 4.93
N GLU A 37 7.10 -12.11 6.25
CA GLU A 37 7.22 -13.35 7.03
C GLU A 37 6.13 -13.54 8.09
N GLU A 38 5.57 -12.47 8.67
CA GLU A 38 4.69 -12.55 9.85
C GLU A 38 3.20 -12.37 9.47
N GLU A 39 2.44 -13.47 9.38
CA GLU A 39 1.01 -13.42 9.05
C GLU A 39 0.18 -12.64 10.06
N GLU A 40 0.46 -12.78 11.37
CA GLU A 40 -0.28 -12.03 12.38
C GLU A 40 0.01 -10.53 12.29
N PHE A 41 1.22 -10.12 11.88
CA PHE A 41 1.51 -8.72 11.61
C PHE A 41 0.72 -8.21 10.41
N ARG A 42 0.66 -8.97 9.31
CA ARG A 42 -0.18 -8.61 8.15
C ARG A 42 -1.64 -8.46 8.56
N SER A 43 -2.18 -9.37 9.37
CA SER A 43 -3.54 -9.28 9.91
C SER A 43 -3.75 -7.98 10.70
N PHE A 44 -2.82 -7.65 11.60
CA PHE A 44 -2.83 -6.40 12.35
C PHE A 44 -2.79 -5.17 11.42
N PHE A 45 -1.86 -5.14 10.47
CA PHE A 45 -1.69 -4.04 9.53
C PHE A 45 -2.94 -3.81 8.67
N ILE A 46 -3.49 -4.88 8.10
CA ILE A 46 -4.74 -4.86 7.32
C ILE A 46 -5.89 -4.32 8.18
N SER A 47 -5.96 -4.71 9.46
CA SER A 47 -7.02 -4.25 10.37
C SER A 47 -6.99 -2.73 10.58
N LEU A 48 -5.80 -2.10 10.62
CA LEU A 48 -5.68 -0.64 10.74
C LEU A 48 -6.31 0.07 9.53
N VAL A 49 -6.11 -0.47 8.33
CA VAL A 49 -6.68 0.08 7.10
C VAL A 49 -8.19 -0.16 7.04
N THR A 50 -8.65 -1.36 7.37
CA THR A 50 -10.07 -1.73 7.37
C THR A 50 -10.89 -0.89 8.36
N GLN A 51 -10.33 -0.61 9.54
CA GLN A 51 -10.98 0.13 10.62
C GLN A 51 -10.88 1.65 10.48
N ALA A 52 -10.10 2.16 9.53
CA ALA A 52 -10.02 3.59 9.27
C ALA A 52 -11.42 4.16 8.95
N PRO A 53 -11.76 5.36 9.45
CA PRO A 53 -13.11 5.93 9.35
C PRO A 53 -13.45 6.47 7.94
N PHE A 54 -12.70 6.06 6.92
CA PHE A 54 -12.80 6.56 5.56
C PHE A 54 -13.50 5.55 4.67
N GLN A 55 -14.52 5.98 3.93
CA GLN A 55 -15.18 5.11 2.96
C GLN A 55 -14.18 4.66 1.87
N ALA A 56 -13.37 5.61 1.37
CA ALA A 56 -12.29 5.35 0.43
C ALA A 56 -11.07 6.18 0.84
N LEU A 57 -9.87 5.64 0.61
CA LEU A 57 -8.64 6.25 1.09
C LEU A 57 -7.46 6.03 0.15
N TYR A 58 -6.46 6.89 0.28
CA TYR A 58 -5.09 6.64 -0.16
C TYR A 58 -4.24 6.18 1.03
N TRP A 59 -3.26 5.34 0.76
CA TRP A 59 -2.21 4.95 1.69
C TRP A 59 -0.87 5.45 1.16
N GLU A 60 -0.06 6.09 2.01
CA GLU A 60 1.23 6.68 1.63
C GLU A 60 2.25 6.52 2.76
N THR A 61 3.51 6.24 2.42
CA THR A 61 4.65 6.25 3.37
C THR A 61 5.60 7.41 3.05
N PRO A 62 6.42 7.88 4.01
CA PRO A 62 7.59 8.68 3.68
C PRO A 62 8.48 7.98 2.63
N PRO A 63 9.28 8.73 1.84
CA PRO A 63 10.24 8.12 0.96
C PRO A 63 11.27 7.32 1.74
N VAL A 64 11.64 6.17 1.19
CA VAL A 64 12.64 5.29 1.80
C VAL A 64 13.88 5.16 0.93
N THR A 65 15.05 5.18 1.57
CA THR A 65 16.38 4.95 0.98
C THR A 65 17.11 3.92 1.81
N SER A 66 18.22 3.35 1.33
CA SER A 66 19.11 2.51 2.13
C SER A 66 19.50 3.18 3.46
N ALA A 67 19.69 4.50 3.46
CA ALA A 67 20.09 5.27 4.65
C ALA A 67 18.95 5.52 5.64
N THR A 68 17.69 5.53 5.17
CA THR A 68 16.50 5.76 6.02
C THR A 68 15.73 4.47 6.33
N PHE A 69 16.16 3.33 5.78
CA PHE A 69 15.47 2.04 5.92
C PHE A 69 15.41 1.50 7.35
N ASP A 70 16.34 1.92 8.21
CA ASP A 70 16.32 1.58 9.64
C ASP A 70 15.72 2.69 10.54
N GLN A 71 15.13 3.73 9.94
CA GLN A 71 14.38 4.74 10.70
C GLN A 71 12.98 4.23 11.06
N GLU A 72 12.33 4.93 11.98
CA GLU A 72 10.97 4.64 12.43
C GLU A 72 9.99 4.60 11.26
N PHE A 73 9.13 3.59 11.25
CA PHE A 73 8.10 3.44 10.24
C PHE A 73 6.85 4.24 10.62
N GLU A 74 6.35 5.00 9.66
CA GLU A 74 5.04 5.63 9.72
C GLU A 74 4.38 5.62 8.35
N PHE A 75 3.06 5.74 8.33
CA PHE A 75 2.28 5.91 7.11
C PHE A 75 1.07 6.81 7.37
N VAL A 76 0.43 7.26 6.31
CA VAL A 76 -0.85 7.97 6.41
C VAL A 76 -1.94 7.24 5.64
N LEU A 77 -3.16 7.36 6.16
CA LEU A 77 -4.39 7.09 5.45
C LEU A 77 -5.08 8.43 5.19
N VAL A 78 -5.40 8.72 3.92
CA VAL A 78 -5.97 10.01 3.51
C VAL A 78 -7.36 9.77 2.91
N ASP A 79 -8.40 10.41 3.46
CA ASP A 79 -9.76 10.34 2.94
C ASP A 79 -9.83 10.83 1.49
N SER A 80 -10.43 10.01 0.62
CA SER A 80 -10.58 10.30 -0.79
C SER A 80 -12.04 10.29 -1.21
N SER A 81 -12.63 11.48 -1.34
CA SER A 81 -13.96 11.63 -1.95
C SER A 81 -14.00 11.20 -3.42
N GLN A 82 -12.88 11.30 -4.13
CA GLN A 82 -12.75 10.93 -5.54
C GLN A 82 -12.90 9.43 -5.80
N LEU A 83 -12.60 8.60 -4.80
CA LEU A 83 -12.63 7.14 -4.93
C LEU A 83 -13.96 6.51 -4.47
N ARG A 84 -14.80 7.21 -3.71
CA ARG A 84 -15.97 6.62 -3.01
C ARG A 84 -16.99 5.90 -3.89
N ASN A 85 -17.12 6.30 -5.16
CA ASN A 85 -18.16 5.81 -6.07
C ASN A 85 -17.56 5.35 -7.41
N VAL A 86 -16.26 5.05 -7.45
CA VAL A 86 -15.63 4.58 -8.68
C VAL A 86 -16.00 3.13 -8.93
N ARG A 87 -16.06 2.75 -10.20
CA ARG A 87 -16.24 1.36 -10.61
C ARG A 87 -14.87 0.77 -10.90
N ALA A 88 -14.63 -0.43 -10.40
CA ALA A 88 -13.39 -1.13 -10.68
C ALA A 88 -13.21 -1.37 -12.19
N ASP A 89 -11.99 -1.19 -12.68
CA ASP A 89 -11.63 -1.39 -14.09
C ASP A 89 -10.61 -2.55 -14.22
N PRO A 90 -11.09 -3.80 -14.31
CA PRO A 90 -10.20 -4.96 -14.48
C PRO A 90 -9.53 -4.98 -15.86
N LEU A 91 -10.08 -4.30 -16.86
CA LEU A 91 -9.61 -4.40 -18.24
C LEU A 91 -8.25 -3.76 -18.44
N THR A 92 -7.94 -2.70 -17.69
CA THR A 92 -6.66 -1.98 -17.79
C THR A 92 -5.45 -2.88 -17.50
N PHE A 93 -5.59 -3.86 -16.61
CA PHE A 93 -4.52 -4.79 -16.25
C PHE A 93 -4.75 -6.24 -16.71
N ALA A 94 -5.79 -6.49 -17.52
CA ALA A 94 -6.19 -7.84 -17.94
C ALA A 94 -5.05 -8.67 -18.54
N SER A 95 -4.20 -8.07 -19.38
CA SER A 95 -3.06 -8.79 -19.99
C SER A 95 -2.01 -9.27 -18.98
N TYR A 96 -1.92 -8.62 -17.81
CA TYR A 96 -1.00 -9.03 -16.74
C TYR A 96 -1.57 -10.18 -15.93
N PHE A 97 -2.89 -10.22 -15.72
CA PHE A 97 -3.57 -11.30 -14.99
C PHE A 97 -3.52 -12.65 -15.70
N GLU A 98 -3.25 -12.66 -17.01
CA GLU A 98 -3.08 -13.89 -17.82
C GLU A 98 -1.61 -14.27 -18.00
N SER A 99 -0.67 -13.51 -17.42
CA SER A 99 0.76 -13.74 -17.59
C SER A 99 1.29 -14.87 -16.69
N SER A 100 2.45 -15.42 -17.04
CA SER A 100 3.18 -16.35 -16.18
C SER A 100 3.77 -15.72 -14.92
N ASP A 101 3.69 -14.38 -14.80
CA ASP A 101 4.24 -13.61 -13.68
C ASP A 101 3.23 -13.49 -12.52
N VAL A 102 2.05 -14.10 -12.65
CA VAL A 102 1.07 -14.23 -11.56
C VAL A 102 1.63 -15.17 -10.50
N ASP A 103 1.71 -14.68 -9.26
CA ASP A 103 2.15 -15.43 -8.09
C ASP A 103 1.23 -15.08 -6.91
N ASP A 104 0.68 -16.10 -6.24
CA ASP A 104 -0.32 -15.94 -5.17
C ASP A 104 -1.47 -14.95 -5.48
N ASP A 105 -1.98 -14.99 -6.72
CA ASP A 105 -3.01 -14.07 -7.25
C ASP A 105 -2.61 -12.59 -7.23
N ILE A 106 -1.32 -12.29 -7.23
CA ILE A 106 -0.73 -10.96 -7.33
C ILE A 106 0.17 -10.90 -8.56
N VAL A 107 0.18 -9.75 -9.25
CA VAL A 107 1.13 -9.47 -10.33
C VAL A 107 1.97 -8.25 -9.98
N THR A 108 3.25 -8.31 -10.34
CA THR A 108 4.19 -7.21 -10.13
C THR A 108 4.88 -6.85 -11.44
N PHE A 109 4.68 -5.62 -11.93
CA PHE A 109 5.18 -5.21 -13.24
C PHE A 109 5.47 -3.72 -13.32
N TRP A 110 6.33 -3.33 -14.27
CA TRP A 110 6.62 -1.92 -14.54
C TRP A 110 5.47 -1.27 -15.30
N ASN A 111 5.11 -0.04 -14.91
CA ASN A 111 4.17 0.76 -15.71
C ASN A 111 4.74 1.07 -17.11
N LEU A 112 3.89 1.57 -18.02
CA LEU A 112 4.28 1.88 -19.41
C LEU A 112 5.50 2.81 -19.51
N GLY A 113 5.61 3.80 -18.62
CA GLY A 113 6.73 4.73 -18.55
C GLY A 113 8.00 4.18 -17.90
N LYS A 114 7.93 2.98 -17.30
CA LYS A 114 9.00 2.31 -16.54
C LYS A 114 9.62 3.17 -15.44
N ASP A 115 8.81 4.03 -14.84
CA ASP A 115 9.20 4.91 -13.75
C ASP A 115 8.55 4.56 -12.41
N ALA A 116 7.64 3.59 -12.43
CA ALA A 116 7.02 2.97 -11.27
C ALA A 116 6.91 1.44 -11.44
N LEU A 117 7.24 0.71 -10.39
CA LEU A 117 6.88 -0.70 -10.26
C LEU A 117 5.50 -0.77 -9.58
N LEU A 118 4.60 -1.58 -10.12
CA LEU A 118 3.22 -1.73 -9.63
C LEU A 118 3.05 -3.12 -9.04
N VAL A 119 2.46 -3.20 -7.85
CA VAL A 119 1.98 -4.45 -7.23
C VAL A 119 0.45 -4.42 -7.26
N VAL A 120 -0.17 -5.42 -7.88
CA VAL A 120 -1.60 -5.39 -8.27
C VAL A 120 -2.25 -6.74 -7.96
N PRO A 121 -3.39 -6.79 -7.24
CA PRO A 121 -4.13 -8.04 -7.03
C PRO A 121 -4.89 -8.45 -8.30
N CYS A 122 -4.96 -9.75 -8.56
CA CYS A 122 -5.75 -10.35 -9.64
C CYS A 122 -7.25 -10.40 -9.29
N PRO A 123 -8.14 -10.47 -10.29
CA PRO A 123 -9.59 -10.46 -10.11
C PRO A 123 -10.14 -11.83 -9.67
N VAL A 124 -9.83 -12.27 -8.45
CA VAL A 124 -10.29 -13.58 -7.92
C VAL A 124 -11.61 -13.52 -7.16
N GLY A 125 -12.21 -12.34 -7.05
CA GLY A 125 -13.45 -12.07 -6.31
C GLY A 125 -14.33 -11.06 -7.04
N SER A 126 -15.32 -10.48 -6.36
CA SER A 126 -16.15 -9.41 -6.95
C SER A 126 -15.30 -8.21 -7.34
N ASP A 127 -15.47 -7.70 -8.57
CA ASP A 127 -14.79 -6.50 -9.07
C ASP A 127 -14.82 -5.33 -8.08
N SER A 128 -15.94 -5.16 -7.35
CA SER A 128 -16.11 -4.09 -6.36
C SER A 128 -15.04 -4.10 -5.26
N ALA A 129 -14.45 -5.25 -4.95
CA ALA A 129 -13.39 -5.37 -3.95
C ALA A 129 -12.07 -4.73 -4.41
N TYR A 130 -11.87 -4.50 -5.72
CA TYR A 130 -10.56 -4.11 -6.25
C TYR A 130 -10.49 -2.65 -6.65
N ALA A 131 -11.54 -1.84 -6.46
CA ALA A 131 -11.55 -0.44 -6.87
C ALA A 131 -10.44 0.40 -6.20
N HIS A 132 -10.21 0.16 -4.91
CA HIS A 132 -9.19 0.85 -4.10
C HIS A 132 -8.91 0.07 -2.80
N LEU A 133 -7.92 0.52 -2.02
CA LEU A 133 -7.42 -0.22 -0.87
C LEU A 133 -8.49 -0.50 0.20
N ALA A 134 -9.33 0.48 0.54
CA ALA A 134 -10.38 0.26 1.54
C ALA A 134 -11.44 -0.79 1.14
N GLU A 135 -11.82 -0.89 -0.14
CA GLU A 135 -12.72 -1.96 -0.59
C GLU A 135 -12.01 -3.31 -0.54
N PHE A 136 -10.73 -3.33 -0.92
CA PHE A 136 -9.92 -4.55 -0.94
C PHE A 136 -9.79 -5.16 0.44
N THR A 137 -9.44 -4.36 1.46
CA THR A 137 -9.28 -4.91 2.82
C THR A 137 -10.59 -5.32 3.47
N ARG A 138 -11.73 -4.80 3.00
CA ARG A 138 -13.07 -5.16 3.48
C ARG A 138 -13.65 -6.40 2.79
N ASN A 139 -13.38 -6.57 1.50
CA ASN A 139 -14.17 -7.47 0.64
C ASN A 139 -13.36 -8.51 -0.14
N ALA A 140 -12.05 -8.33 -0.32
CA ALA A 140 -11.23 -9.32 -1.03
C ALA A 140 -10.94 -10.55 -0.16
N PRO A 141 -10.66 -11.73 -0.76
CA PRO A 141 -10.30 -12.92 0.01
C PRO A 141 -9.08 -12.67 0.92
N VAL A 142 -9.18 -13.08 2.19
CA VAL A 142 -8.15 -12.83 3.22
C VAL A 142 -6.77 -13.30 2.77
N ALA A 143 -6.68 -14.51 2.18
CA ALA A 143 -5.43 -15.05 1.67
C ALA A 143 -4.76 -14.12 0.65
N GLN A 144 -5.54 -13.54 -0.27
CA GLN A 144 -5.01 -12.60 -1.26
C GLN A 144 -4.58 -11.27 -0.62
N GLN A 145 -5.28 -10.80 0.42
CA GLN A 145 -4.85 -9.60 1.15
C GLN A 145 -3.47 -9.80 1.80
N HIS A 146 -3.21 -10.98 2.36
CA HIS A 146 -1.90 -11.34 2.88
C HIS A 146 -0.83 -11.43 1.79
N ALA A 147 -1.14 -12.11 0.68
CA ALA A 147 -0.25 -12.20 -0.46
C ALA A 147 0.12 -10.80 -0.98
N PHE A 148 -0.87 -9.91 -1.13
CA PHE A 148 -0.65 -8.54 -1.59
C PHE A 148 0.42 -7.80 -0.77
N TRP A 149 0.29 -7.80 0.56
CA TRP A 149 1.28 -7.14 1.42
C TRP A 149 2.64 -7.84 1.43
N LYS A 150 2.68 -9.16 1.29
CA LYS A 150 3.94 -9.92 1.12
C LYS A 150 4.67 -9.48 -0.16
N HIS A 151 3.95 -9.38 -1.28
CA HIS A 151 4.50 -8.88 -2.55
C HIS A 151 4.95 -7.42 -2.47
N VAL A 152 4.22 -6.56 -1.74
CA VAL A 152 4.67 -5.19 -1.45
C VAL A 152 5.99 -5.22 -0.67
N GLY A 153 6.12 -6.03 0.38
CA GLY A 153 7.35 -6.19 1.14
C GLY A 153 8.54 -6.63 0.28
N ASN A 154 8.33 -7.65 -0.57
CA ASN A 154 9.32 -8.14 -1.53
C ASN A 154 9.76 -7.04 -2.49
N ALA A 155 8.80 -6.37 -3.13
CA ALA A 155 9.07 -5.31 -4.09
C ALA A 155 9.87 -4.15 -3.46
N VAL A 156 9.58 -3.78 -2.21
CA VAL A 156 10.32 -2.74 -1.50
C VAL A 156 11.75 -3.18 -1.23
N ARG A 157 11.94 -4.42 -0.75
CA ARG A 157 13.27 -4.97 -0.47
C ARG A 157 14.15 -4.99 -1.72
N GLU A 158 13.59 -5.42 -2.84
CA GLU A 158 14.30 -5.50 -4.12
C GLU A 158 14.63 -4.13 -4.73
N ARG A 159 13.79 -3.13 -4.45
CA ARG A 159 13.91 -1.78 -5.02
C ARG A 159 14.68 -0.81 -4.14
N LEU A 160 15.04 -1.21 -2.92
CA LEU A 160 15.78 -0.37 -1.98
C LEU A 160 17.12 0.06 -2.58
N SER A 161 17.42 1.35 -2.49
CA SER A 161 18.66 1.92 -2.99
C SER A 161 18.96 3.25 -2.30
N ASP A 162 20.08 3.88 -2.65
CA ASP A 162 20.43 5.22 -2.15
C ASP A 162 19.52 6.32 -2.74
N ARG A 163 18.72 5.99 -3.76
CA ARG A 163 17.71 6.91 -4.31
C ARG A 163 16.38 6.71 -3.57
N PRO A 164 15.65 7.80 -3.29
CA PRO A 164 14.38 7.67 -2.59
C PRO A 164 13.35 6.91 -3.41
N LEU A 165 12.64 6.03 -2.71
CA LEU A 165 11.54 5.23 -3.22
C LEU A 165 10.25 5.69 -2.54
N TRP A 166 9.26 6.08 -3.34
CA TRP A 166 7.96 6.52 -2.85
C TRP A 166 6.94 5.40 -3.01
N LEU A 167 6.24 5.07 -1.92
CA LEU A 167 5.22 4.04 -1.88
C LEU A 167 3.85 4.65 -1.62
N SER A 168 2.91 4.39 -2.52
CA SER A 168 1.53 4.81 -2.32
C SER A 168 0.52 3.90 -3.02
N THR A 169 -0.70 3.84 -2.50
CA THR A 169 -1.86 3.44 -3.30
C THR A 169 -2.43 4.70 -3.93
N ALA A 170 -1.92 5.06 -5.10
CA ALA A 170 -2.35 6.26 -5.80
C ALA A 170 -3.04 5.91 -7.10
N GLY A 171 -4.02 6.72 -7.50
CA GLY A 171 -4.57 6.68 -8.84
C GLY A 171 -6.01 7.14 -8.91
N THR A 172 -6.25 8.23 -9.63
CA THR A 172 -7.59 8.59 -10.15
C THR A 172 -7.73 8.29 -11.64
N GLY A 173 -6.65 7.80 -12.27
CA GLY A 173 -6.62 7.45 -13.69
C GLY A 173 -6.93 5.98 -13.99
N ILE A 174 -6.73 5.08 -13.02
CA ILE A 174 -7.04 3.65 -13.13
C ILE A 174 -7.71 3.23 -11.82
N PHE A 175 -8.95 2.79 -11.89
CA PHE A 175 -9.73 2.35 -10.74
C PHE A 175 -9.56 0.85 -10.51
N TRP A 176 -8.32 0.44 -10.27
CA TRP A 176 -7.99 -0.90 -9.81
C TRP A 176 -6.84 -0.76 -8.82
N LEU A 177 -6.92 -1.43 -7.67
CA LEU A 177 -5.93 -1.28 -6.60
C LEU A 177 -4.54 -1.60 -7.15
N HIS A 178 -3.61 -0.69 -6.93
CA HIS A 178 -2.20 -0.94 -7.17
C HIS A 178 -1.38 -0.13 -6.18
N VAL A 179 -0.41 -0.79 -5.53
CA VAL A 179 0.66 -0.08 -4.82
C VAL A 179 1.70 0.28 -5.85
N ARG A 180 2.11 1.55 -5.84
CA ARG A 180 3.13 2.09 -6.72
C ARG A 180 4.42 2.28 -5.94
N LEU A 181 5.52 1.84 -6.52
CA LEU A 181 6.89 2.08 -6.07
C LEU A 181 7.54 3.03 -7.08
N ASP A 182 7.34 4.33 -6.89
CA ASP A 182 7.76 5.37 -7.81
C ASP A 182 9.16 5.92 -7.48
N SER A 183 9.87 6.37 -8.51
CA SER A 183 11.15 7.10 -8.39
C SER A 183 10.99 8.60 -8.06
N ARG A 184 9.75 9.08 -7.92
CA ARG A 184 9.35 10.46 -7.60
C ARG A 184 8.00 10.41 -6.86
N PRO A 185 7.63 11.42 -6.05
CA PRO A 185 6.37 11.46 -5.30
C PRO A 185 5.16 11.77 -6.18
N LYS A 186 4.99 11.03 -7.28
CA LYS A 186 3.83 11.20 -8.17
C LYS A 186 2.59 10.76 -7.40
N TYR A 187 1.56 11.61 -7.42
CA TYR A 187 0.24 11.33 -6.84
C TYR A 187 0.13 11.28 -5.31
N TYR A 188 1.21 11.53 -4.58
CA TYR A 188 1.12 11.74 -3.14
C TYR A 188 0.17 12.89 -2.83
N THR A 189 -0.70 12.72 -1.85
CA THR A 189 -1.66 13.71 -1.37
C THR A 189 -1.21 14.34 -0.05
N HIS A 190 -0.35 13.65 0.71
CA HIS A 190 0.27 14.18 1.91
C HIS A 190 1.56 14.93 1.58
N ASP A 191 1.47 16.26 1.51
CA ASP A 191 2.60 17.13 1.17
C ASP A 191 3.91 16.86 1.94
N PRO A 192 3.89 16.57 3.27
CA PRO A 192 5.10 16.26 4.02
C PRO A 192 5.93 15.09 3.47
N TYR A 193 5.34 14.16 2.71
CA TYR A 193 6.06 13.01 2.15
C TYR A 193 6.59 13.26 0.73
N ARG A 194 6.34 14.45 0.15
CA ARG A 194 6.81 14.80 -1.20
C ARG A 194 8.28 15.26 -1.24
N SER A 195 8.87 15.59 -0.10
CA SER A 195 10.27 16.02 0.01
C SER A 195 11.14 14.95 0.67
N CYS A 196 12.43 14.95 0.32
CA CYS A 196 13.49 14.22 1.01
C CYS A 196 14.27 15.16 1.93
#